data_AF-A0A519Q7V0-F1
#
_entry.id   AF-A0A519Q7V0-F1
#
_cell.length_a   1.000
_cell.length_b   1.000
_cell.length_c   1.000
_cell.angle_alpha   90.00
_cell.angle_beta   90.00
_cell.angle_gamma   90.00
#
_symmetry.space_group_name_H-M   'P 1'
#
loop_
_entity.id
_entity.type
_entity.pdbx_description
1 polymer ?
#
loop_
_entity_poly.entity_id
_entity_poly.type
_entity_poly.pdbx_seq_one_letter_code
_entity_poly.pdbx_strand_id
1 'polypeptide(L)'
;MRRLDWSSLDTAGRREALARPDRRTDTHVTDGVRAIFDDVQARGGAAVTDWSLKLDGAAPRRIAITPQAETDARSALPPAATRALKIAAENVRIFHQAIR
;
A
#
# COMPACT_ATOMS: atom_id res chain seq x y z
N MET A 1 -7.73 -25.72 -6.29
CA MET A 1 -6.40 -25.44 -6.90
C MET A 1 -6.31 -26.15 -8.23
N ARG A 2 -5.92 -25.45 -9.31
CA ARG A 2 -5.64 -26.04 -10.63
C ARG A 2 -4.27 -26.73 -10.56
N ARG A 3 -4.23 -28.04 -10.80
CA ARG A 3 -2.99 -28.81 -10.97
C ARG A 3 -2.69 -28.93 -12.46
N LEU A 4 -1.45 -28.67 -12.84
CA LEU A 4 -0.96 -28.78 -14.21
C LEU A 4 0.17 -29.79 -14.23
N ASP A 5 0.12 -30.74 -15.16
CA ASP A 5 1.28 -31.55 -15.49
C ASP A 5 2.10 -30.80 -16.55
N TRP A 6 3.22 -30.22 -16.12
CA TRP A 6 4.06 -29.38 -16.98
C TRP A 6 4.60 -30.10 -18.22
N SER A 7 4.85 -31.39 -18.07
CA SER A 7 5.46 -32.26 -19.07
C SER A 7 4.52 -32.48 -20.27
N SER A 8 3.22 -32.58 -20.00
CA SER A 8 2.19 -32.82 -21.02
C SER A 8 1.66 -31.55 -21.68
N LEU A 9 2.02 -30.36 -21.19
CA LEU A 9 1.69 -29.09 -21.84
C LEU A 9 2.57 -28.86 -23.07
N ASP A 10 1.92 -28.39 -24.13
CA ASP A 10 2.60 -27.80 -25.28
C ASP A 10 3.13 -26.39 -24.96
N THR A 11 3.81 -25.78 -25.94
CA THR A 11 4.39 -24.43 -25.78
C THR A 11 3.34 -23.38 -25.42
N ALA A 12 2.11 -23.49 -25.94
CA ALA A 12 1.02 -22.55 -25.66
C ALA A 12 0.51 -22.72 -24.22
N GLY A 13 0.28 -23.96 -23.78
CA GLY A 13 -0.16 -24.29 -22.44
C GLY A 13 0.85 -23.89 -21.36
N ARG A 14 2.16 -24.05 -21.64
CA ARG A 14 3.23 -23.55 -20.75
C ARG A 14 3.23 -22.02 -20.66
N ARG A 15 3.00 -21.33 -21.77
CA ARG A 15 2.91 -19.86 -21.81
C ARG A 15 1.71 -19.37 -21.00
N GLU A 16 0.55 -20.02 -21.14
CA GLU A 16 -0.64 -19.70 -20.36
C GLU A 16 -0.44 -19.98 -18.86
N ALA A 17 0.20 -21.10 -18.51
CA ALA A 17 0.48 -21.46 -17.12
C ALA A 17 1.39 -20.45 -16.41
N LEU A 18 2.30 -19.81 -17.15
CA LEU A 18 3.19 -18.75 -16.67
C LEU A 18 2.62 -17.34 -16.88
N ALA A 19 1.49 -17.22 -17.58
CA ALA A 19 0.89 -15.92 -17.81
C ALA A 19 0.48 -15.32 -16.47
N ARG A 20 0.86 -14.05 -16.26
CA ARG A 20 0.25 -13.27 -15.19
C ARG A 20 -1.21 -13.06 -15.56
N PRO A 21 -2.16 -13.12 -14.60
CA PRO A 21 -3.52 -12.69 -14.86
C PRO A 21 -3.51 -11.30 -15.46
N ASP A 22 -4.39 -11.04 -16.43
CA ASP A 22 -4.53 -9.71 -17.00
C ASP A 22 -4.70 -8.69 -15.88
N ARG A 23 -3.87 -7.64 -15.90
CA ARG A 23 -4.01 -6.50 -15.00
C ARG A 23 -5.32 -5.83 -15.35
N ARG A 24 -6.37 -6.13 -14.59
CA ARG A 24 -7.65 -5.41 -14.66
C ARG A 24 -7.44 -4.00 -14.13
N THR A 25 -6.97 -3.10 -14.98
CA THR A 25 -7.11 -1.67 -14.73
C THR A 25 -8.53 -1.32 -15.15
N ASP A 26 -9.44 -1.31 -14.16
CA ASP A 26 -10.81 -0.88 -14.37
C ASP A 26 -10.81 0.61 -14.72
N THR A 27 -11.40 0.96 -15.87
CA THR A 27 -11.54 2.34 -16.34
C THR A 27 -12.23 3.22 -15.28
N HIS A 28 -13.17 2.67 -14.52
CA HIS A 28 -13.86 3.38 -13.45
C HIS A 28 -12.90 3.86 -12.35
N VAL A 29 -11.90 3.06 -12.00
CA VAL A 29 -10.89 3.46 -11.01
C VAL A 29 -10.04 4.61 -11.55
N THR A 30 -9.66 4.53 -12.83
CA THR A 30 -8.83 5.57 -13.44
C THR A 30 -9.59 6.88 -13.56
N ASP A 31 -10.86 6.84 -13.96
CA ASP A 31 -11.72 8.02 -14.04
C ASP A 31 -11.99 8.62 -12.66
N GLY A 32 -12.20 7.79 -11.64
CA GLY A 32 -12.31 8.25 -10.25
C GLY A 32 -11.05 8.96 -9.75
N VAL A 33 -9.86 8.41 -10.04
CA VAL A 33 -8.58 9.05 -9.67
C VAL A 33 -8.41 10.39 -10.39
N ARG A 34 -8.71 10.46 -11.70
CA ARG A 34 -8.65 11.73 -12.46
C ARG A 34 -9.57 12.78 -11.84
N ALA A 35 -10.80 12.42 -11.52
CA ALA A 35 -11.75 13.33 -10.89
C ALA A 35 -11.24 13.87 -9.54
N ILE A 36 -10.63 13.02 -8.71
CA ILE A 36 -10.02 13.47 -7.44
C ILE A 36 -8.86 14.43 -7.71
N PHE A 37 -7.99 14.12 -8.68
CA PHE A 37 -6.85 14.98 -9.03
C PHE A 37 -7.30 16.35 -9.54
N ASP A 38 -8.22 16.40 -10.50
CA ASP A 38 -8.73 17.65 -11.09
C ASP A 38 -9.40 18.53 -10.02
N ASP A 39 -10.16 17.91 -9.12
CA ASP A 39 -10.87 18.59 -8.06
C ASP A 39 -9.92 19.15 -6.99
N VAL A 40 -8.92 18.37 -6.57
CA VAL A 40 -7.86 18.83 -5.66
C VAL A 40 -7.01 19.93 -6.30
N GLN A 41 -6.73 19.85 -7.60
CA GLN A 41 -6.03 20.90 -8.32
C GLN A 41 -6.82 22.21 -8.33
N ALA A 42 -8.15 22.14 -8.53
CA ALA A 42 -9.01 23.33 -8.59
C ALA A 42 -9.31 23.95 -7.22
N ARG A 43 -9.51 23.15 -6.17
CA ARG A 43 -10.02 23.61 -4.86
C ARG A 43 -9.08 23.36 -3.68
N GLY A 44 -7.96 22.66 -3.88
CA GLY A 44 -6.96 22.38 -2.85
C GLY A 44 -7.54 21.59 -1.66
N GLY A 45 -7.22 22.05 -0.44
CA GLY A 45 -7.58 21.35 0.79
C GLY A 45 -9.08 21.18 1.04
N ALA A 46 -9.94 22.02 0.45
CA ALA A 46 -11.39 21.86 0.53
C ALA A 46 -11.82 20.56 -0.17
N ALA A 47 -11.30 20.28 -1.36
CA ALA A 47 -11.56 19.03 -2.06
C ALA A 47 -11.02 17.83 -1.27
N VAL A 48 -9.82 17.93 -0.70
CA VAL A 48 -9.27 16.86 0.16
C VAL A 48 -10.22 16.54 1.32
N THR A 49 -10.79 17.57 1.95
CA THR A 49 -11.74 17.39 3.05
C THR A 49 -13.00 16.68 2.60
N ASP A 50 -13.58 17.09 1.48
CA ASP A 50 -14.80 16.48 0.92
C ASP A 50 -14.57 15.01 0.52
N TRP A 51 -13.44 14.72 -0.12
CA TRP A 51 -13.08 13.35 -0.52
C TRP A 51 -12.81 12.45 0.68
N SER A 52 -12.12 12.92 1.71
CA SER A 52 -11.91 12.14 2.94
C SER A 52 -13.21 11.90 3.69
N LEU A 53 -14.12 12.88 3.76
CA LEU A 53 -15.46 12.64 4.32
C LEU A 53 -16.22 11.56 3.54
N LYS A 54 -16.13 11.59 2.21
CA LYS A 54 -16.82 10.64 1.33
C LYS A 54 -16.24 9.22 1.39
N LEU A 55 -14.91 9.09 1.44
CA LEU A 55 -14.21 7.81 1.33
C LEU A 55 -13.89 7.19 2.70
N ASP A 56 -13.46 8.02 3.65
CA ASP A 56 -12.99 7.59 4.97
C ASP A 56 -14.04 7.84 6.07
N GLY A 57 -15.10 8.60 5.77
CA GLY A 57 -16.15 8.96 6.73
C GLY A 57 -15.76 10.09 7.69
N ALA A 58 -14.58 10.68 7.54
CA ALA A 58 -14.08 11.73 8.43
C ALA A 58 -13.20 12.74 7.68
N ALA A 59 -13.27 14.01 8.09
CA ALA A 59 -12.38 15.04 7.58
C ALA A 59 -10.93 14.81 8.05
N PRO A 60 -9.91 15.20 7.27
CA PRO A 60 -8.52 15.13 7.70
C PRO A 60 -8.32 15.97 8.96
N ARG A 61 -7.76 15.37 10.00
CA ARG A 61 -7.35 16.10 11.21
C ARG A 61 -5.84 16.26 11.22
N ARG A 62 -5.36 17.44 11.65
CA ARG A 62 -3.94 17.62 11.94
C ARG A 62 -3.56 16.74 13.13
N ILE A 63 -2.60 15.85 12.94
CA ILE A 63 -1.99 15.07 14.01
C ILE A 63 -0.65 15.74 14.33
N ALA A 64 -0.55 16.38 15.49
CA ALA A 64 0.72 16.94 15.94
C ALA A 64 1.64 15.79 16.37
N ILE A 65 2.72 15.56 15.63
CA ILE A 65 3.73 14.57 15.97
C ILE A 65 4.69 15.20 16.99
N THR A 66 4.24 15.32 18.23
CA THR A 66 5.06 15.82 19.35
C THR A 66 5.89 14.68 19.95
N PRO A 67 6.98 14.97 20.68
CA PRO A 67 7.74 13.95 21.40
C PRO A 67 6.87 13.12 22.36
N GLN A 68 5.86 13.75 22.97
CA GLN A 68 4.90 13.05 23.83
C GLN A 68 4.01 12.10 23.02
N ALA A 69 3.40 12.58 21.93
CA ALA A 69 2.56 11.75 21.07
C ALA A 69 3.33 10.54 20.50
N GLU A 70 4.61 10.74 20.17
CA GLU A 70 5.49 9.65 19.77
C GLU A 70 5.72 8.66 20.92
N THR A 71 6.04 9.15 22.11
CA THR A 71 6.27 8.31 23.30
C THR A 71 5.04 7.50 23.68
N ASP A 72 3.86 8.11 23.65
CA ASP A 72 2.58 7.47 23.93
C ASP A 72 2.29 6.36 22.90
N ALA A 73 2.45 6.67 21.60
CA ALA A 73 2.26 5.71 20.53
C ALA A 73 3.23 4.52 20.61
N ARG A 74 4.50 4.77 20.97
CA ARG A 74 5.49 3.71 21.20
C ARG A 74 5.15 2.85 22.42
N SER A 75 4.65 3.47 23.48
CA SER A 75 4.30 2.79 24.73
C SER A 75 3.03 1.94 24.60
N ALA A 76 2.14 2.29 23.66
CA ALA A 76 0.96 1.49 23.34
C ALA A 76 1.29 0.16 22.62
N LEU A 77 2.50 -0.01 22.10
CA LEU A 77 2.91 -1.25 21.44
C LEU A 77 3.34 -2.32 22.46
N PRO A 78 2.85 -3.56 22.32
CA PRO A 78 3.36 -4.67 23.13
C PRO A 78 4.88 -4.84 22.93
N PRO A 79 5.66 -5.18 23.98
CA PRO A 79 7.12 -5.31 23.87
C PRO A 79 7.59 -6.26 22.77
N ALA A 80 6.81 -7.32 22.49
CA ALA A 80 7.09 -8.26 21.41
C ALA A 80 7.00 -7.61 20.02
N ALA A 81 6.00 -6.76 19.78
CA ALA A 81 5.84 -6.03 18.52
C ALA A 81 7.01 -5.06 18.29
N THR A 82 7.40 -4.32 19.32
CA THR A 82 8.56 -3.42 19.26
C THR A 82 9.86 -4.17 18.93
N ARG A 83 10.09 -5.34 19.53
CA ARG A 83 11.26 -6.17 19.20
C ARG A 83 11.21 -6.68 17.76
N ALA A 84 10.06 -7.16 17.30
CA ALA A 84 9.89 -7.65 15.93
C ALA A 84 10.19 -6.57 14.88
N LEU A 85 9.66 -5.36 15.07
CA LEU A 85 9.93 -4.21 14.18
C LEU A 85 11.41 -3.85 14.15
N LYS A 86 12.09 -3.85 15.31
CA LYS A 86 13.53 -3.57 15.38
C LYS A 86 14.36 -4.60 14.61
N ILE A 87 14.08 -5.89 14.78
CA ILE A 87 14.78 -6.97 14.06
C ILE A 87 14.55 -6.85 12.55
N ALA A 88 13.31 -6.61 12.13
CA ALA A 88 13.00 -6.44 10.71
C ALA A 88 13.75 -5.25 10.10
N ALA A 89 13.73 -4.10 10.78
CA ALA A 89 14.44 -2.91 10.34
C ALA A 89 15.97 -3.12 10.28
N GLU A 90 16.53 -3.87 11.23
CA GLU A 90 17.96 -4.23 11.26
C GLU A 90 18.35 -5.06 10.04
N ASN A 91 17.61 -6.14 9.78
CA ASN A 91 17.88 -7.04 8.66
C ASN A 91 17.79 -6.30 7.32
N VAL A 92 16.77 -5.46 7.15
CA VAL A 92 16.62 -4.60 5.96
C VAL A 92 17.85 -3.70 5.81
N ARG A 93 18.29 -3.04 6.89
CA ARG A 93 19.42 -2.11 6.82
C ARG A 93 20.74 -2.81 6.49
N ILE A 94 21.05 -3.92 7.17
CA ILE A 94 22.27 -4.71 6.93
C ILE A 94 22.34 -5.12 5.45
N PHE A 95 21.25 -5.66 4.91
CA PHE A 95 21.19 -6.06 3.52
C PHE A 95 21.44 -4.88 2.57
N HIS A 96 20.72 -3.76 2.76
CA HIS A 96 20.85 -2.59 1.88
C HIS A 96 22.21 -1.89 1.99
N GLN A 97 22.88 -1.97 3.14
CA GLN A 97 24.24 -1.43 3.31
C GLN A 97 25.30 -2.29 2.63
N ALA A 98 25.10 -3.61 2.56
CA ALA A 98 26.05 -4.54 1.93
C ALA A 98 25.98 -4.53 0.38
N ILE A 99 24.89 -4.03 -0.20
CA ILE A 99 24.70 -3.93 -1.66
C ILE A 99 24.87 -2.50 -2.20
N ARG A 100 25.30 -1.55 -1.36
CA ARG A 100 25.54 -0.17 -1.75
C ARG A 100 26.95 0.01 -2.32
#